data_AF-X1JZZ8-F1
#
_entry.id   AF-X1JZZ8-F1
#
_cell.length_a   1.000
_cell.length_b   1.000
_cell.length_c   1.000
_cell.angle_alpha   90.00
_cell.angle_beta   90.00
_cell.angle_gamma   90.00
#
_symmetry.space_group_name_H-M   'P 1'
#
loop_
_entity.id
_entity.type
_entity.pdbx_description
1 polymer ?
#
loop_
_entity_poly.entity_id
_entity_poly.type
_entity_poly.pdbx_seq_one_letter_code
_entity_poly.pdbx_strand_id
1 'polypeptide(L)'
;VQIREFRVERETIVNKPLQDIAFPKPCVVAAIIRAGGVIMPSAGELIKQDDHIYLVASREFMDELGERFAQPQRPAKSVVILGGGRVGFLAAEGLQEHGVLVKVIEENIGRCQEVAAKLEGAVVQGDGTDRDFLIEQGVPSADAFVATTESDELNILCGLLAKNLGVSRSLILVNKLGYIPLAEAVGVDVAASPSLLTGRKIAHFVLHGGAISAALLGGKQLQAVEFVTSPTAHIAHRKIVEAGLPKEAI
;
A
#
# COMPACT_ATOMS: atom_id res chain seq x y z
N VAL A 1 1.93 9.27 -13.74
CA VAL A 1 0.75 9.57 -12.89
C VAL A 1 0.46 8.33 -12.04
N GLN A 2 0.00 8.48 -10.80
CA GLN A 2 -0.38 7.39 -9.91
C GLN A 2 -1.82 7.61 -9.43
N ILE A 3 -2.54 6.53 -9.15
CA ILE A 3 -3.80 6.57 -8.41
C ILE A 3 -3.55 6.13 -6.96
N ARG A 4 -4.05 6.89 -5.98
CA ARG A 4 -3.93 6.57 -4.55
C ARG A 4 -5.25 6.85 -3.83
N GLU A 5 -5.55 5.99 -2.88
CA GLU A 5 -6.70 6.13 -1.98
C GLU A 5 -6.31 6.95 -0.75
N PHE A 6 -7.16 7.89 -0.36
CA PHE A 6 -7.04 8.64 0.88
C PHE A 6 -8.34 8.58 1.66
N ARG A 7 -8.26 8.16 2.92
CA ARG A 7 -9.38 8.27 3.85
C ARG A 7 -9.44 9.69 4.41
N VAL A 8 -10.63 10.28 4.42
CA VAL A 8 -10.86 11.61 4.99
C VAL A 8 -10.86 11.53 6.51
N GLU A 9 -9.77 11.98 7.12
CA GLU A 9 -9.60 12.02 8.58
C GLU A 9 -9.55 13.46 9.13
N ARG A 10 -9.16 14.43 8.30
CA ARG A 10 -9.03 15.84 8.72
C ARG A 10 -10.37 16.57 8.65
N GLU A 11 -10.81 17.12 9.78
CA GLU A 11 -12.00 17.98 9.86
C GLU A 11 -11.94 19.20 8.91
N THR A 12 -10.75 19.68 8.57
CA THR A 12 -10.56 20.88 7.73
C THR A 12 -11.07 20.74 6.29
N ILE A 13 -11.25 19.52 5.80
CA ILE A 13 -11.79 19.24 4.45
C ILE A 13 -13.22 18.69 4.48
N VAL A 14 -13.74 18.33 5.66
CA VAL A 14 -15.09 17.81 5.83
C VAL A 14 -16.12 18.92 5.58
N ASN A 15 -17.22 18.55 4.93
CA ASN A 15 -18.33 19.41 4.48
C ASN A 15 -17.95 20.51 3.49
N LYS A 16 -16.79 20.41 2.84
CA LYS A 16 -16.41 21.31 1.74
C LYS A 16 -16.79 20.72 0.38
N PRO A 17 -17.34 21.54 -0.54
CA PRO A 17 -17.46 21.16 -1.95
C PRO A 17 -16.11 20.84 -2.57
N LEU A 18 -16.05 19.84 -3.46
CA LEU A 18 -14.82 19.48 -4.16
C LEU A 18 -14.14 20.67 -4.87
N GLN A 19 -14.92 21.56 -5.47
CA GLN A 19 -14.40 22.75 -6.16
C GLN A 19 -13.69 23.76 -5.23
N ASP A 20 -14.04 23.76 -3.93
CA ASP A 20 -13.49 24.68 -2.94
C ASP A 20 -12.19 24.15 -2.33
N ILE A 21 -11.79 22.94 -2.72
CA ILE A 21 -10.55 22.31 -2.28
C ILE A 21 -9.48 22.56 -3.32
N ALA A 22 -8.43 23.27 -2.90
CA ALA A 22 -7.29 23.55 -3.75
C ALA A 22 -6.45 22.28 -3.93
N PHE A 23 -6.58 21.62 -5.08
CA PHE A 23 -5.73 20.51 -5.49
C PHE A 23 -4.49 21.01 -6.27
N PRO A 24 -3.29 20.45 -6.02
CA PRO A 24 -2.13 20.68 -6.87
C PRO A 24 -2.43 20.25 -8.30
N LYS A 25 -1.86 20.93 -9.31
CA LYS A 25 -2.07 20.56 -10.71
C LYS A 25 -0.80 19.90 -11.27
N PRO A 26 -0.89 18.75 -11.97
CA PRO A 26 -2.11 18.03 -12.35
C PRO A 26 -2.60 17.07 -11.25
N CYS A 27 -3.86 17.22 -10.83
CA CYS A 27 -4.58 16.28 -9.97
C CYS A 27 -6.04 16.20 -10.40
N VAL A 28 -6.58 14.98 -10.39
CA VAL A 28 -7.98 14.68 -10.69
C VAL A 28 -8.53 13.80 -9.56
N VAL A 29 -9.69 14.17 -9.02
CA VAL A 29 -10.48 13.29 -8.17
C VAL A 29 -11.14 12.27 -9.10
N ALA A 30 -10.76 11.01 -9.00
CA ALA A 30 -11.35 9.95 -9.81
C ALA A 30 -12.65 9.46 -9.18
N ALA A 31 -12.69 9.15 -7.89
CA ALA A 31 -13.92 8.66 -7.28
C ALA A 31 -13.97 8.94 -5.79
N ILE A 32 -15.19 8.96 -5.24
CA ILE A 32 -15.43 8.98 -3.81
C ILE A 32 -16.21 7.71 -3.47
N ILE A 33 -15.77 6.96 -2.46
CA ILE A 33 -16.49 5.79 -1.95
C ILE A 33 -16.91 6.07 -0.52
N ARG A 34 -18.19 5.78 -0.22
CA ARG A 34 -18.77 5.87 1.13
C ARG A 34 -19.70 4.69 1.37
N ALA A 35 -20.26 4.56 2.57
CA ALA A 35 -21.16 3.45 2.93
C ALA A 35 -22.34 3.19 1.94
N GLY A 36 -22.74 4.20 1.16
CA GLY A 36 -23.78 4.10 0.11
C GLY A 36 -23.29 3.67 -1.28
N GLY A 37 -22.00 3.39 -1.47
CA GLY A 37 -21.40 3.00 -2.76
C GLY A 37 -20.47 4.06 -3.36
N VAL A 38 -20.27 3.95 -4.68
CA VAL A 38 -19.39 4.81 -5.46
C VAL A 38 -20.13 6.08 -5.87
N ILE A 39 -19.47 7.22 -5.69
CA ILE A 39 -19.92 8.55 -6.11
C ILE A 39 -18.95 9.09 -7.15
N MET A 40 -19.49 9.47 -8.30
CA MET A 40 -18.75 10.16 -9.35
C MET A 40 -18.55 11.62 -8.94
N PRO A 41 -17.31 12.11 -8.90
CA PRO A 41 -17.00 13.42 -8.35
C PRO A 41 -17.58 14.53 -9.24
N SER A 42 -18.25 15.49 -8.60
CA SER A 42 -18.78 16.70 -9.23
C SER A 42 -18.35 17.93 -8.44
N ALA A 43 -18.35 19.11 -9.07
CA ALA A 43 -17.85 20.34 -8.44
C ALA A 43 -18.51 20.66 -7.08
N GLY A 44 -19.82 20.39 -6.95
CA GLY A 44 -20.58 20.62 -5.73
C GLY A 44 -20.62 19.46 -4.74
N GLU A 45 -19.95 18.33 -5.03
CA GLU A 45 -19.97 17.17 -4.13
C GLU A 45 -19.29 17.51 -2.81
N LEU A 46 -20.00 17.26 -1.70
CA LEU A 46 -19.52 17.56 -0.36
C LEU A 46 -18.72 16.38 0.18
N ILE A 47 -17.45 16.63 0.51
CA ILE A 47 -16.64 15.64 1.22
C ILE A 47 -17.22 15.42 2.61
N LYS A 48 -17.35 14.16 3.04
CA LYS A 48 -17.75 13.81 4.41
C LYS A 48 -16.64 13.04 5.12
N GLN A 49 -16.75 12.97 6.43
CA GLN A 49 -15.88 12.15 7.26
C GLN A 49 -15.95 10.68 6.81
N ASP A 50 -14.79 10.01 6.85
CA ASP A 50 -14.62 8.61 6.42
C ASP A 50 -14.87 8.34 4.93
N ASP A 51 -15.04 9.37 4.09
CA ASP A 51 -15.06 9.18 2.66
C ASP A 51 -13.68 8.66 2.19
N HIS A 52 -13.68 7.67 1.30
CA HIS A 52 -12.48 7.13 0.65
C HIS A 52 -12.34 7.79 -0.72
N ILE A 53 -11.36 8.66 -0.87
CA ILE A 53 -11.17 9.47 -2.07
C ILE A 53 -10.03 8.91 -2.90
N TYR A 54 -10.30 8.59 -4.16
CA TYR A 54 -9.30 8.14 -5.13
C TYR A 54 -8.80 9.34 -5.93
N LEU A 55 -7.52 9.67 -5.78
CA LEU A 55 -6.86 10.77 -6.48
C LEU A 55 -5.89 10.24 -7.52
N VAL A 56 -5.89 10.89 -8.68
CA VAL A 56 -4.97 10.66 -9.79
C VAL A 56 -4.05 11.88 -9.90
N ALA A 57 -2.76 11.72 -9.61
CA ALA A 57 -1.80 12.83 -9.61
C ALA A 57 -0.38 12.38 -9.99
N SER A 58 0.52 13.34 -10.26
CA SER A 58 1.96 13.05 -10.38
C SER A 58 2.55 12.59 -9.05
N ARG A 59 3.57 11.72 -9.08
CA ARG A 59 4.19 11.14 -7.87
C ARG A 59 4.67 12.21 -6.89
N GLU A 60 5.20 13.31 -7.39
CA GLU A 60 5.71 14.44 -6.60
C GLU A 60 4.66 15.14 -5.71
N PHE A 61 3.37 15.06 -6.07
CA PHE A 61 2.28 15.67 -5.29
C PHE A 61 1.61 14.70 -4.33
N MET A 62 1.94 13.40 -4.37
CA MET A 62 1.21 12.40 -3.58
C MET A 62 1.40 12.56 -2.08
N ASP A 63 2.56 13.04 -1.66
CA ASP A 63 2.84 13.26 -0.24
C ASP A 63 2.12 14.54 0.25
N GLU A 64 2.16 15.62 -0.53
CA GLU A 64 1.39 16.85 -0.25
C GLU A 64 -0.12 16.55 -0.17
N LEU A 65 -0.65 15.75 -1.10
CA LEU A 65 -2.04 15.30 -1.07
C LEU A 65 -2.32 14.50 0.20
N GLY A 66 -1.43 13.58 0.58
CA GLY A 66 -1.56 12.82 1.83
C GLY A 66 -1.72 13.70 3.05
N GLU A 67 -0.94 14.78 3.16
CA GLU A 67 -1.04 15.74 4.27
C GLU A 67 -2.39 16.46 4.35
N ARG A 68 -3.10 16.59 3.23
CA ARG A 68 -4.41 17.29 3.14
C ARG A 68 -5.59 16.40 3.54
N PHE A 69 -5.54 15.12 3.21
CA PHE A 69 -6.65 14.17 3.44
C PHE A 69 -6.51 13.38 4.73
N ALA A 70 -5.29 12.98 5.06
CA ALA A 70 -4.95 12.22 6.25
C ALA A 70 -4.01 13.01 7.16
N GLN A 71 -3.85 12.55 8.40
CA GLN A 71 -2.70 12.99 9.19
C GLN A 71 -1.43 12.46 8.52
N PRO A 72 -0.36 13.28 8.33
CA PRO A 72 0.88 12.81 7.76
C PRO A 72 1.43 11.64 8.57
N GLN A 73 1.30 10.42 8.04
CA GLN A 73 2.02 9.27 8.54
C GLN A 73 3.49 9.49 8.17
N ARG A 74 4.33 9.80 9.16
CA ARG A 74 5.77 10.00 8.92
C ARG A 74 6.33 8.75 8.20
N PRO A 75 7.18 8.92 7.17
CA PRO A 75 7.86 7.79 6.55
C PRO A 75 8.65 7.04 7.62
N ALA A 76 8.59 5.70 7.58
CA ALA A 76 9.30 4.86 8.54
C ALA A 76 10.81 5.08 8.38
N LYS A 77 11.48 5.41 9.48
CA LYS A 77 12.93 5.53 9.56
C LYS A 77 13.56 4.25 10.11
N SER A 78 12.81 3.44 10.84
CA SER A 78 13.27 2.14 11.36
C SER A 78 12.26 1.03 11.09
N VAL A 79 12.77 -0.10 10.58
CA VAL A 79 11.96 -1.29 10.27
C VAL A 79 12.64 -2.53 10.83
N VAL A 80 11.87 -3.36 11.54
CA VAL A 80 12.31 -4.72 11.90
C VAL A 80 11.62 -5.72 10.99
N ILE A 81 12.41 -6.60 10.36
CA ILE A 81 11.93 -7.65 9.47
C ILE A 81 12.16 -9.00 10.14
N LEU A 82 11.09 -9.78 10.32
CA LEU A 82 11.16 -11.17 10.76
C LEU A 82 11.15 -12.10 9.53
N GLY A 83 12.19 -12.90 9.39
CA GLY A 83 12.43 -13.80 8.26
C GLY A 83 13.35 -13.17 7.22
N GLY A 84 14.59 -13.65 7.15
CA GLY A 84 15.62 -13.31 6.17
C GLY A 84 15.56 -14.14 4.90
N GLY A 85 14.41 -14.76 4.58
CA GLY A 85 14.16 -15.46 3.32
C GLY A 85 14.29 -14.54 2.09
N ARG A 86 13.90 -15.02 0.91
CA ARG A 86 14.05 -14.23 -0.33
C ARG A 86 13.34 -12.88 -0.26
N VAL A 87 12.10 -12.87 0.23
CA VAL A 87 11.28 -11.64 0.32
C VAL A 87 11.84 -10.68 1.36
N GLY A 88 12.13 -11.17 2.58
CA GLY A 88 12.68 -10.34 3.64
C GLY A 88 14.04 -9.75 3.30
N PHE A 89 14.92 -10.51 2.63
CA PHE A 89 16.20 -10.00 2.13
C PHE A 89 16.04 -8.87 1.11
N LEU A 90 15.21 -9.08 0.07
CA LEU A 90 14.99 -8.04 -0.96
C LEU A 90 14.28 -6.81 -0.41
N ALA A 91 13.36 -7.00 0.55
CA ALA A 91 12.71 -5.90 1.24
C ALA A 91 13.71 -5.11 2.10
N ALA A 92 14.60 -5.80 2.81
CA ALA A 92 15.66 -5.16 3.59
C ALA A 92 16.57 -4.31 2.70
N GLU A 93 17.11 -4.92 1.63
CA GLU A 93 17.99 -4.24 0.67
C GLU A 93 17.33 -2.99 0.09
N GLY A 94 16.11 -3.12 -0.45
CA GLY A 94 15.38 -1.99 -1.02
C GLY A 94 15.07 -0.88 0.00
N LEU A 95 14.79 -1.22 1.27
CA LEU A 95 14.57 -0.22 2.31
C LEU A 95 15.86 0.53 2.68
N GLN A 96 16.99 -0.16 2.72
CA GLN A 96 18.29 0.44 3.02
C GLN A 96 18.75 1.42 1.94
N GLU A 97 18.50 1.09 0.66
CA GLU A 97 18.74 2.00 -0.46
C GLU A 97 17.98 3.33 -0.31
N HIS A 98 16.86 3.33 0.42
CA HIS A 98 16.05 4.52 0.71
C HIS A 98 16.39 5.16 2.08
N GLY A 99 17.51 4.78 2.70
CA GLY A 99 17.99 5.35 3.96
C GLY A 99 17.22 4.91 5.21
N VAL A 100 16.47 3.81 5.14
CA VAL A 100 15.74 3.25 6.29
C VAL A 100 16.67 2.35 7.09
N LEU A 101 16.66 2.48 8.41
CA LEU A 101 17.39 1.59 9.31
C LEU A 101 16.65 0.25 9.40
N VAL A 102 17.26 -0.81 8.91
CA VAL A 102 16.68 -2.15 8.91
C VAL A 102 17.40 -3.06 9.90
N LYS A 103 16.61 -3.80 10.69
CA LYS A 103 17.08 -4.96 11.45
C LYS A 103 16.36 -6.20 10.94
N VAL A 104 17.10 -7.28 10.66
CA VAL A 104 16.53 -8.57 10.26
C VAL A 104 16.69 -9.57 11.39
N ILE A 105 15.60 -10.26 11.74
CA ILE A 105 15.57 -11.41 12.65
C ILE A 105 15.38 -12.66 11.80
N GLU A 106 16.28 -13.63 11.90
CA GLU A 106 16.22 -14.89 11.13
C GLU A 106 16.51 -16.08 12.05
N GLU A 107 15.58 -17.02 12.15
CA GLU A 107 15.70 -18.16 13.06
C GLU A 107 16.80 -19.14 12.63
N ASN A 108 16.92 -19.40 11.33
CA ASN A 108 17.89 -20.34 10.79
C ASN A 108 19.29 -19.71 10.79
N ILE A 109 20.21 -20.28 11.56
CA ILE A 109 21.58 -19.75 11.69
C ILE A 109 22.34 -19.67 10.35
N GLY A 110 22.19 -20.67 9.47
CA GLY A 110 22.85 -20.67 8.17
C GLY A 110 22.34 -19.52 7.30
N ARG A 111 21.02 -19.35 7.24
CA ARG A 111 20.39 -18.24 6.52
C ARG A 111 20.72 -16.88 7.12
N CYS A 112 20.73 -16.78 8.45
CA CYS A 112 21.11 -15.57 9.17
C CYS A 112 22.52 -15.13 8.77
N GLN A 113 23.49 -16.06 8.71
CA GLN A 113 24.86 -15.78 8.28
C GLN A 113 24.94 -15.33 6.81
N GLU A 114 24.19 -15.99 5.92
CA GLU A 114 24.14 -15.59 4.50
C GLU A 114 23.61 -14.17 4.30
N VAL A 115 22.56 -13.81 5.06
CA VAL A 115 21.93 -12.49 5.00
C VAL A 115 22.83 -11.43 5.62
N ALA A 116 23.43 -11.73 6.78
CA ALA A 116 24.39 -10.87 7.46
C ALA A 116 25.63 -10.55 6.61
N ALA A 117 26.04 -11.47 5.74
CA ALA A 117 27.17 -11.26 4.83
C ALA A 117 26.87 -10.31 3.67
N LYS A 118 25.59 -10.00 3.41
CA LYS A 118 25.14 -9.25 2.22
C LYS A 118 24.45 -7.92 2.56
N LEU A 119 23.75 -7.85 3.69
CA LEU A 119 23.10 -6.62 4.14
C LEU A 119 24.06 -5.80 4.99
N GLU A 120 23.98 -4.48 4.83
CA GLU A 120 24.54 -3.57 5.82
C GLU A 120 23.63 -3.56 7.06
N GLY A 121 24.13 -3.36 8.27
CA GLY A 121 23.29 -3.28 9.47
C GLY A 121 23.04 -4.61 10.20
N ALA A 122 22.01 -4.63 11.05
CA ALA A 122 21.86 -5.66 12.08
C ALA A 122 21.04 -6.85 11.58
N VAL A 123 21.68 -8.01 11.49
CA VAL A 123 21.02 -9.30 11.25
C VAL A 123 21.26 -10.18 12.48
N VAL A 124 20.20 -10.62 13.14
CA VAL A 124 20.27 -11.36 14.40
C VAL A 124 19.56 -12.69 14.28
N GLN A 125 20.13 -13.72 14.91
CA GLN A 125 19.51 -15.03 14.98
C GLN A 125 18.52 -15.06 16.15
N GLY A 126 17.29 -15.52 15.92
CA GLY A 126 16.31 -15.65 16.99
C GLY A 126 14.91 -16.06 16.53
N ASP A 127 14.09 -16.43 17.50
CA ASP A 127 12.70 -16.85 17.33
C ASP A 127 11.77 -15.63 17.40
N GLY A 128 10.93 -15.46 16.38
CA GLY A 128 9.95 -14.37 16.30
C GLY A 128 8.77 -14.50 17.26
N THR A 129 8.57 -15.67 17.86
CA THR A 129 7.50 -15.95 18.84
C THR A 129 7.91 -15.62 20.28
N ASP A 130 9.21 -15.42 20.53
CA ASP A 130 9.73 -15.02 21.83
C ASP A 130 9.55 -13.52 22.05
N ARG A 131 8.57 -13.19 22.89
CA ARG A 131 8.24 -11.81 23.25
C ARG A 131 9.40 -11.05 23.88
N ASP A 132 10.12 -11.68 24.81
CA ASP A 132 11.18 -11.01 25.55
C ASP A 132 12.36 -10.74 24.62
N PHE A 133 12.67 -11.68 23.74
CA PHE A 133 13.61 -11.48 22.66
C PHE A 133 13.22 -10.30 21.74
N LEU A 134 11.96 -10.21 21.30
CA LEU A 134 11.53 -9.08 20.45
C LEU A 134 11.68 -7.73 21.16
N ILE A 135 11.43 -7.67 22.47
CA ILE A 135 11.66 -6.47 23.29
C ILE A 135 13.14 -6.11 23.31
N GLU A 136 14.01 -7.07 23.59
CA GLU A 136 15.48 -6.87 23.60
C GLU A 136 15.99 -6.42 22.23
N GLN A 137 15.38 -6.91 21.14
CA GLN A 137 15.71 -6.48 19.79
C GLN A 137 15.15 -5.11 19.40
N GLY A 138 14.40 -4.45 20.28
CA GLY A 138 13.92 -3.10 20.07
C GLY A 138 12.71 -2.99 19.12
N VAL A 139 11.96 -4.08 18.94
CA VAL A 139 10.71 -4.09 18.17
C VAL A 139 9.70 -3.02 18.64
N PRO A 140 9.47 -2.81 19.97
CA PRO A 140 8.55 -1.78 20.44
C PRO A 140 8.86 -0.37 19.93
N SER A 141 10.15 -0.09 19.69
CA SER A 141 10.65 1.25 19.31
C SER A 141 10.77 1.43 17.80
N ALA A 142 10.45 0.41 16.99
CA ALA A 142 10.51 0.50 15.55
C ALA A 142 9.29 1.24 14.96
N ASP A 143 9.47 1.93 13.84
CA ASP A 143 8.35 2.56 13.15
C ASP A 143 7.45 1.54 12.43
N ALA A 144 8.03 0.40 12.03
CA ALA A 144 7.30 -0.72 11.47
C ALA A 144 7.94 -2.08 11.78
N PHE A 145 7.09 -3.11 11.85
CA PHE A 145 7.46 -4.52 11.89
C PHE A 145 6.92 -5.22 10.65
N VAL A 146 7.72 -6.10 10.05
CA VAL A 146 7.35 -6.85 8.84
C VAL A 146 7.65 -8.33 9.03
N ALA A 147 6.64 -9.20 8.96
CA ALA A 147 6.83 -10.66 9.01
C ALA A 147 6.78 -11.29 7.62
N THR A 148 7.88 -11.92 7.20
CA THR A 148 8.06 -12.53 5.88
C THR A 148 8.57 -13.98 5.95
N THR A 149 8.22 -14.71 7.01
CA THR A 149 8.53 -16.13 7.13
C THR A 149 7.69 -16.97 6.16
N GLU A 150 8.01 -18.26 6.04
CA GLU A 150 7.26 -19.18 5.17
C GLU A 150 5.91 -19.63 5.75
N SER A 151 5.65 -19.39 7.05
CA SER A 151 4.37 -19.73 7.69
C SER A 151 3.48 -18.50 7.80
N ASP A 152 2.30 -18.59 7.17
CA ASP A 152 1.27 -17.54 7.27
C ASP A 152 0.81 -17.38 8.73
N GLU A 153 0.69 -18.48 9.47
CA GLU A 153 0.26 -18.52 10.87
C GLU A 153 1.27 -17.83 11.79
N LEU A 154 2.57 -18.10 11.61
CA LEU A 154 3.64 -17.39 12.34
C LEU A 154 3.66 -15.90 11.98
N ASN A 155 3.50 -15.56 10.70
CA ASN A 155 3.50 -14.15 10.30
C ASN A 155 2.35 -13.37 10.96
N ILE A 156 1.15 -13.97 11.02
CA ILE A 156 0.00 -13.38 11.74
C ILE A 156 0.30 -13.25 13.23
N LEU A 157 0.76 -14.32 13.88
CA LEU A 157 1.07 -14.31 15.31
C LEU A 157 2.12 -13.25 15.66
N CYS A 158 3.25 -13.24 14.97
CA CYS A 158 4.35 -12.32 15.23
C CYS A 158 3.95 -10.87 14.90
N GLY A 159 3.17 -10.66 13.84
CA GLY A 159 2.61 -9.35 13.51
C GLY A 159 1.71 -8.81 14.62
N LEU A 160 0.90 -9.69 15.23
CA LEU A 160 0.06 -9.34 16.39
C LEU A 160 0.88 -9.09 17.66
N LEU A 161 1.88 -9.94 17.93
CA LEU A 161 2.79 -9.75 19.06
C LEU A 161 3.50 -8.39 18.95
N ALA A 162 4.06 -8.06 17.79
CA ALA A 162 4.70 -6.77 17.55
C ALA A 162 3.73 -5.59 17.76
N LYS A 163 2.48 -5.72 17.31
CA LYS A 163 1.43 -4.72 17.54
C LYS A 163 1.12 -4.56 19.03
N ASN A 164 1.01 -5.66 19.77
CA ASN A 164 0.78 -5.65 21.21
C ASN A 164 1.96 -5.03 21.98
N LEU A 165 3.17 -5.21 21.47
CA LEU A 165 4.40 -4.60 22.00
C LEU A 165 4.51 -3.09 21.72
N GLY A 166 3.64 -2.52 20.89
CA GLY A 166 3.54 -1.08 20.67
C GLY A 166 4.14 -0.58 19.36
N VAL A 167 4.50 -1.46 18.42
CA VAL A 167 4.96 -1.01 17.10
C VAL A 167 3.86 -0.20 16.40
N SER A 168 4.24 0.91 15.76
CA SER A 168 3.26 1.79 15.12
C SER A 168 2.54 1.08 13.97
N ARG A 169 3.28 0.31 13.16
CA ARG A 169 2.77 -0.41 11.98
C ARG A 169 3.26 -1.84 11.95
N SER A 170 2.36 -2.78 11.72
CA SER A 170 2.64 -4.21 11.57
C SER A 170 2.17 -4.67 10.19
N LEU A 171 3.09 -5.19 9.39
CA LEU A 171 2.83 -5.73 8.06
C LEU A 171 3.22 -7.20 8.02
N ILE A 172 2.44 -8.01 7.31
CA ILE A 172 2.71 -9.44 7.20
C ILE A 172 2.59 -9.94 5.77
N LEU A 173 3.33 -11.00 5.47
CA LEU A 173 3.18 -11.77 4.25
C LEU A 173 2.26 -12.97 4.47
N VAL A 174 1.28 -13.14 3.59
CA VAL A 174 0.37 -14.30 3.60
C VAL A 174 0.20 -14.89 2.19
N ASN A 175 0.35 -16.21 2.07
CA ASN A 175 0.14 -16.93 0.83
C ASN A 175 -1.34 -17.30 0.65
N LYS A 176 -2.01 -17.68 1.73
CA LYS A 176 -3.45 -18.00 1.72
C LYS A 176 -4.27 -16.72 1.70
N LEU A 177 -4.92 -16.42 0.57
CA LEU A 177 -5.73 -15.21 0.41
C LEU A 177 -6.85 -15.07 1.45
N GLY A 178 -7.41 -16.20 1.93
CA GLY A 178 -8.44 -16.19 2.98
C GLY A 178 -7.94 -15.68 4.34
N TYR A 179 -6.63 -15.60 4.56
CA TYR A 179 -6.06 -15.13 5.82
C TYR A 179 -5.89 -13.60 5.88
N ILE A 180 -5.94 -12.90 4.73
CA ILE A 180 -5.85 -11.43 4.67
C ILE A 180 -6.92 -10.78 5.57
N PRO A 181 -8.23 -11.01 5.36
CA PRO A 181 -9.26 -10.36 6.18
C PRO A 181 -9.21 -10.82 7.64
N LEU A 182 -8.76 -12.04 7.91
CA LEU A 182 -8.62 -12.55 9.28
C LEU A 182 -7.51 -11.79 10.01
N ALA A 183 -6.33 -11.67 9.40
CA ALA A 183 -5.17 -10.98 9.95
C ALA A 183 -5.46 -9.52 10.27
N GLU A 184 -6.13 -8.83 9.35
CA GLU A 184 -6.55 -7.44 9.53
C GLU A 184 -7.56 -7.30 10.67
N ALA A 185 -8.55 -8.22 10.75
CA ALA A 185 -9.56 -8.20 11.81
C ALA A 185 -8.97 -8.43 13.22
N VAL A 186 -7.87 -9.17 13.34
CA VAL A 186 -7.22 -9.41 14.64
C VAL A 186 -6.23 -8.32 15.05
N GLY A 187 -5.93 -7.37 14.17
CA GLY A 187 -5.15 -6.16 14.51
C GLY A 187 -3.82 -5.99 13.77
N VAL A 188 -3.55 -6.79 12.74
CA VAL A 188 -2.44 -6.51 11.82
C VAL A 188 -2.84 -5.37 10.88
N ASP A 189 -1.95 -4.40 10.63
CA ASP A 189 -2.30 -3.23 9.82
C ASP A 189 -2.36 -3.53 8.32
N VAL A 190 -1.47 -4.41 7.82
CA VAL A 190 -1.45 -4.79 6.40
C VAL A 190 -1.10 -6.26 6.24
N ALA A 191 -1.93 -7.01 5.52
CA ALA A 191 -1.61 -8.35 5.06
C ALA A 191 -1.41 -8.37 3.52
N ALA A 192 -0.19 -8.64 3.09
CA ALA A 192 0.17 -8.67 1.67
C ALA A 192 0.35 -10.10 1.16
N SER A 193 -0.08 -10.36 -0.08
CA SER A 193 0.12 -11.67 -0.72
C SER A 193 0.99 -11.57 -1.98
N PRO A 194 2.16 -12.23 -2.01
CA PRO A 194 3.03 -12.23 -3.19
C PRO A 194 2.31 -12.71 -4.45
N SER A 195 1.55 -13.80 -4.35
CA SER A 195 0.84 -14.39 -5.49
C SER A 195 -0.17 -13.42 -6.09
N LEU A 196 -0.87 -12.65 -5.25
CA LEU A 196 -1.81 -11.62 -5.69
C LEU A 196 -1.08 -10.44 -6.35
N LEU A 197 -0.01 -9.95 -5.73
CA LEU A 197 0.78 -8.82 -6.26
C LEU A 197 1.42 -9.18 -7.61
N THR A 198 2.02 -10.37 -7.71
CA THR A 198 2.60 -10.90 -8.94
C THR A 198 1.51 -11.14 -9.99
N GLY A 199 0.38 -11.74 -9.62
CA GLY A 199 -0.75 -11.97 -10.52
C GLY A 199 -1.25 -10.67 -11.15
N ARG A 200 -1.38 -9.60 -10.35
CA ARG A 200 -1.72 -8.26 -10.86
C ARG A 200 -0.68 -7.75 -11.86
N LYS A 201 0.62 -7.95 -11.58
CA LYS A 201 1.70 -7.50 -12.46
C LYS A 201 1.82 -8.33 -13.75
N ILE A 202 1.47 -9.61 -13.72
CA ILE A 202 1.42 -10.46 -14.93
C ILE A 202 0.18 -10.12 -15.76
N ALA A 203 -0.98 -9.97 -15.11
CA ALA A 203 -2.24 -9.62 -15.78
C ALA A 203 -2.09 -8.36 -16.64
N HIS A 204 -1.32 -7.38 -16.18
CA HIS A 204 -0.88 -6.20 -16.96
C HIS A 204 -0.43 -6.56 -18.39
N PHE A 205 0.34 -7.64 -18.58
CA PHE A 205 0.84 -8.04 -19.90
C PHE A 205 -0.12 -8.90 -20.72
N VAL A 206 -1.17 -9.44 -20.08
CA VAL A 206 -2.18 -10.29 -20.73
C VAL A 206 -3.41 -9.47 -21.14
N LEU A 207 -3.51 -8.21 -20.73
CA LEU A 207 -4.58 -7.32 -21.18
C LEU A 207 -4.50 -7.09 -22.70
N HIS A 208 -5.65 -7.16 -23.36
CA HIS A 208 -5.79 -6.98 -24.81
C HIS A 208 -6.50 -5.66 -25.13
N GLY A 209 -6.49 -5.23 -26.40
CA GLY A 209 -7.23 -4.04 -26.84
C GLY A 209 -6.57 -2.71 -26.45
N GLY A 210 -5.26 -2.69 -26.24
CA GLY A 210 -4.49 -1.48 -25.91
C GLY A 210 -4.51 -1.11 -24.42
N ALA A 211 -5.25 -1.87 -23.59
CA ALA A 211 -5.13 -1.78 -22.14
C ALA A 211 -3.77 -2.34 -21.71
N ILE A 212 -3.01 -1.56 -20.95
CA ILE A 212 -1.73 -1.98 -20.38
C ILE A 212 -1.86 -2.32 -18.90
N SER A 213 -2.78 -1.71 -18.16
CA SER A 213 -2.93 -1.95 -16.73
C SER A 213 -4.38 -1.95 -16.31
N ALA A 214 -4.74 -2.76 -15.31
CA ALA A 214 -6.03 -2.73 -14.67
C ALA A 214 -5.88 -2.91 -13.15
N ALA A 215 -6.59 -2.10 -12.38
CA ALA A 215 -6.63 -2.19 -10.92
C ALA A 215 -8.07 -2.18 -10.43
N LEU A 216 -8.41 -3.11 -9.54
CA LEU A 216 -9.67 -3.08 -8.80
C LEU A 216 -9.47 -2.20 -7.55
N LEU A 217 -10.42 -1.29 -7.34
CA LEU A 217 -10.40 -0.30 -6.26
C LEU A 217 -11.69 -0.43 -5.44
N GLY A 218 -11.67 0.02 -4.18
CA GLY A 218 -12.86 0.08 -3.33
C GLY A 218 -13.53 -1.27 -3.10
N GLY A 219 -12.76 -2.33 -2.84
CA GLY A 219 -13.34 -3.67 -2.68
C GLY A 219 -14.00 -4.23 -3.94
N LYS A 220 -13.49 -3.89 -5.12
CA LYS A 220 -13.99 -4.27 -6.47
C LYS A 220 -15.19 -3.46 -6.97
N GLN A 221 -15.53 -2.35 -6.33
CA GLN A 221 -16.59 -1.46 -6.81
C GLN A 221 -16.14 -0.59 -8.00
N LEU A 222 -14.83 -0.40 -8.17
CA LEU A 222 -14.24 0.38 -9.24
C LEU A 222 -13.16 -0.43 -9.97
N GLN A 223 -13.02 -0.16 -11.26
CA GLN A 223 -11.91 -0.65 -12.07
C GLN A 223 -11.22 0.52 -12.76
N ALA A 224 -9.97 0.78 -12.41
CA ALA A 224 -9.11 1.71 -13.15
C ALA A 224 -8.40 0.93 -14.25
N VAL A 225 -8.50 1.38 -15.49
CA VAL A 225 -7.82 0.77 -16.66
C VAL A 225 -6.97 1.82 -17.35
N GLU A 226 -5.72 1.49 -17.60
CA GLU A 226 -4.77 2.33 -18.33
C GLU A 226 -4.66 1.85 -19.78
N PHE A 227 -4.81 2.76 -20.74
CA PHE A 227 -4.72 2.46 -22.16
C PHE A 227 -3.54 3.19 -22.80
N VAL A 228 -2.88 2.53 -23.75
CA VAL A 228 -1.92 3.18 -24.67
C VAL A 228 -2.61 3.37 -26.01
N THR A 229 -2.72 4.63 -26.44
CA THR A 229 -3.30 4.98 -27.74
C THR A 229 -2.23 4.93 -28.84
N SER A 230 -2.57 4.36 -30.00
CA SER A 230 -1.76 4.51 -31.22
C SER A 230 -2.16 5.78 -31.99
N PRO A 231 -1.30 6.33 -32.86
CA PRO A 231 -1.66 7.44 -33.75
C PRO A 231 -2.85 7.13 -34.68
N THR A 232 -3.11 5.85 -34.94
CA THR A 232 -4.22 5.36 -35.77
C THR A 232 -5.49 5.06 -34.98
N ALA A 233 -5.47 5.18 -33.65
CA ALA A 233 -6.64 4.88 -32.82
C ALA A 233 -7.77 5.88 -33.08
N HIS A 234 -9.03 5.42 -33.03
CA HIS A 234 -10.19 6.29 -33.25
C HIS A 234 -10.27 7.49 -32.29
N ILE A 235 -9.72 7.33 -31.08
CA ILE A 235 -9.65 8.37 -30.06
C ILE A 235 -8.46 9.33 -30.24
N ALA A 236 -7.47 8.97 -31.07
CA ALA A 236 -6.29 9.79 -31.28
C ALA A 236 -6.69 11.15 -31.88
N HIS A 237 -6.03 12.21 -31.40
CA HIS A 237 -6.27 13.60 -31.82
C HIS A 237 -7.67 14.16 -31.56
N ARG A 238 -8.50 13.48 -30.75
CA ARG A 238 -9.80 13.99 -30.30
C ARG A 238 -9.71 14.53 -28.88
N LYS A 239 -10.59 15.48 -28.54
CA LYS A 239 -10.78 15.84 -27.12
C LYS A 239 -11.42 14.66 -26.39
N ILE A 240 -11.08 14.47 -25.11
CA ILE A 240 -11.64 13.39 -24.29
C ILE A 240 -13.18 13.46 -24.26
N VAL A 241 -13.75 14.66 -24.17
CA VAL A 241 -15.21 14.89 -24.19
C VAL A 241 -15.89 14.45 -25.50
N GLU A 242 -15.13 14.32 -26.59
CA GLU A 242 -15.61 13.91 -27.92
C GLU A 242 -15.29 12.42 -28.21
N ALA A 243 -14.65 11.72 -27.28
CA ALA A 243 -14.16 10.36 -27.47
C ALA A 243 -15.26 9.29 -27.36
N GLY A 244 -16.47 9.64 -26.91
CA GLY A 244 -17.58 8.71 -26.77
C GLY A 244 -17.33 7.64 -25.69
N LEU A 245 -16.56 7.97 -24.65
CA LEU A 245 -16.36 7.07 -23.51
C LEU A 245 -17.70 6.74 -22.83
N PRO A 246 -17.84 5.53 -22.26
CA PRO A 246 -19.03 5.18 -21.48
C PRO A 246 -19.31 6.24 -20.40
N LYS A 247 -20.58 6.52 -20.11
CA LYS A 247 -20.99 7.54 -19.13
C LYS A 247 -20.45 7.27 -17.71
N GLU A 248 -20.09 6.02 -17.44
CA GLU A 248 -19.56 5.55 -16.17
C GLU A 248 -18.02 5.57 -16.13
N ALA A 249 -17.37 5.90 -17.24
CA ALA A 249 -15.92 6.08 -17.33
C ALA A 249 -15.55 7.56 -17.16
N ILE A 250 -14.37 7.80 -16.60
CA ILE A 250 -13.82 9.13 -16.28
C ILE A 250 -12.68 9.45 -17.24
#